data_AF-Q8W5D5-F1
#
_entry.id   AF-Q8W5D5-F1
#
_cell.length_a   1.000
_cell.length_b   1.000
_cell.length_c   1.000
_cell.angle_alpha   90.00
_cell.angle_beta   90.00
_cell.angle_gamma   90.00
#
_symmetry.space_group_name_H-M   'P 1'
#
loop_
_entity.id
_entity.type
_entity.pdbx_description
1 polymer ?
#
loop_
_entity_poly.entity_id
_entity_poly.type
_entity_poly.pdbx_seq_one_letter_code
_entity_poly.pdbx_strand_id
1 'polypeptide(L)'
;MKSPLTVFDRAAMDLYVPSVYAWNTDASGAEAPSNDKIKNSLAAVLARFPHLAGRFFGVDEHGRRYFDLNDAGALVLEATASASLADALSHDVPAHVNELYPKADKVVYQNGNK
;
A
#
# COMPACT_ATOMS: atom_id res chain seq x y z
N MET A 1 -19.26 -4.29 1.36
CA MET A 1 -19.80 -3.66 2.60
C MET A 1 -19.32 -2.22 2.64
N LYS A 2 -20.12 -1.24 3.09
CA LYS A 2 -19.67 0.16 3.19
C LYS A 2 -19.06 0.43 4.57
N SER A 3 -17.89 1.06 4.61
CA SER A 3 -17.28 1.54 5.85
C SER A 3 -17.11 3.06 5.79
N PRO A 4 -17.94 3.84 6.48
CA PRO A 4 -17.84 5.30 6.52
C PRO A 4 -16.52 5.77 7.13
N LEU A 5 -15.99 6.90 6.64
CA LEU A 5 -14.88 7.58 7.28
C LEU A 5 -15.33 8.32 8.55
N THR A 6 -14.52 8.25 9.60
CA THR A 6 -14.71 9.04 10.83
C THR A 6 -14.36 10.51 10.60
N VAL A 7 -14.57 11.35 11.62
CA VAL A 7 -14.06 12.73 11.59
C VAL A 7 -12.53 12.79 11.55
N PHE A 8 -11.84 11.85 12.21
CA PHE A 8 -10.38 11.81 12.24
C PHE A 8 -9.80 11.35 10.90
N ASP A 9 -10.42 10.38 10.22
CA ASP A 9 -9.97 9.95 8.89
C ASP A 9 -10.07 11.07 7.85
N ARG A 10 -11.10 11.91 7.97
CA ARG A 10 -11.29 13.08 7.07
C ARG A 10 -10.35 14.24 7.38
N ALA A 11 -9.84 14.32 8.60
CA ALA A 11 -8.85 15.33 9.00
C ALA A 11 -7.41 14.91 8.64
N ALA A 12 -7.17 13.63 8.37
CA ALA A 12 -5.88 13.12 7.94
C ALA A 12 -5.55 13.52 6.49
N MET A 13 -4.27 13.40 6.13
CA MET A 13 -3.82 13.61 4.76
C MET A 13 -4.30 12.46 3.86
N ASP A 14 -4.84 12.80 2.69
CA ASP A 14 -5.24 11.84 1.65
C ASP A 14 -4.02 11.49 0.78
N LEU A 15 -3.15 10.62 1.30
CA LEU A 15 -1.91 10.20 0.64
C LEU A 15 -1.53 8.76 1.00
N TYR A 16 -0.61 8.19 0.22
CA TYR A 16 0.08 6.95 0.56
C TYR A 16 1.27 7.24 1.49
N VAL A 17 1.38 6.50 2.61
CA VAL A 17 2.49 6.62 3.56
C VAL A 17 3.54 5.55 3.27
N PRO A 18 4.75 5.90 2.79
CA PRO A 18 5.79 4.91 2.48
C PRO A 18 6.42 4.29 3.70
N SER A 19 6.74 3.01 3.57
CA SER A 19 7.56 2.27 4.54
C SER A 19 8.36 1.22 3.79
N VAL A 20 9.66 1.14 4.09
CA VAL A 20 10.58 0.16 3.51
C VAL A 20 11.22 -0.61 4.66
N TYR A 21 11.26 -1.93 4.50
CA TYR A 21 11.90 -2.84 5.43
C TYR A 21 12.99 -3.61 4.68
N ALA A 22 14.14 -3.80 5.34
CA ALA A 22 15.26 -4.54 4.81
C ALA A 22 15.59 -5.68 5.78
N TRP A 23 15.81 -6.87 5.24
CA TRP A 23 16.24 -8.05 6.00
C TRP A 23 17.66 -8.39 5.59
N ASN A 24 18.61 -8.20 6.49
CA ASN A 24 19.93 -8.79 6.35
C ASN A 24 19.84 -10.26 6.76
N THR A 25 20.60 -11.12 6.08
CA THR A 25 21.00 -12.40 6.66
C THR A 25 21.93 -12.06 7.83
N ASP A 26 21.45 -12.16 9.06
CA ASP A 26 22.30 -11.98 10.24
C ASP A 26 23.16 -13.24 10.48
N ALA A 27 24.00 -13.20 11.52
CA ALA A 27 24.83 -14.34 11.90
C ALA A 27 24.03 -15.61 12.26
N SER A 28 22.72 -15.50 12.50
CA SER A 28 21.85 -16.66 12.73
C SER A 28 21.47 -17.36 11.42
N GLY A 29 21.79 -16.77 10.26
CA GLY A 29 21.41 -17.29 8.95
C GLY A 29 19.91 -17.14 8.67
N ALA A 30 19.21 -16.30 9.43
CA ALA A 30 17.79 -16.06 9.21
C ALA A 30 17.59 -15.42 7.83
N GLU A 31 17.01 -16.18 6.91
CA GLU A 31 16.67 -15.72 5.58
C GLU A 31 15.41 -14.83 5.62
N ALA A 32 15.34 -13.87 4.69
CA ALA A 32 14.11 -13.14 4.45
C ALA A 32 12.96 -14.13 4.14
N PRO A 33 11.72 -13.84 4.56
CA PRO A 33 10.58 -14.65 4.18
C PRO A 33 10.48 -14.79 2.65
N SER A 34 10.21 -16.01 2.15
CA SER A 34 9.96 -16.21 0.71
C SER A 34 8.73 -15.44 0.23
N ASN A 35 8.68 -15.10 -1.06
CA ASN A 35 7.54 -14.40 -1.66
C ASN A 35 6.21 -15.12 -1.39
N ASP A 36 6.20 -16.46 -1.46
CA ASP A 36 5.00 -17.26 -1.17
C ASP A 36 4.57 -17.16 0.30
N LYS A 37 5.53 -17.14 1.23
CA LYS A 37 5.23 -16.94 2.66
C LYS A 37 4.62 -15.55 2.88
N ILE A 38 5.17 -14.52 2.25
CA ILE A 38 4.64 -13.15 2.31
C ILE A 38 3.22 -13.09 1.74
N LYS A 39 2.98 -13.62 0.53
CA LYS A 39 1.65 -13.62 -0.11
C LYS A 39 0.60 -14.37 0.72
N ASN A 40 0.93 -15.57 1.21
CA ASN A 40 0.01 -16.38 2.01
C ASN A 40 -0.32 -15.70 3.36
N SER A 41 0.68 -15.11 4.01
CA SER A 41 0.46 -14.34 5.25
C SER A 41 -0.34 -13.07 5.00
N LEU A 42 -0.09 -12.35 3.90
CA LEU A 42 -0.88 -11.19 3.51
C LEU A 42 -2.35 -11.57 3.29
N ALA A 43 -2.63 -12.65 2.55
CA ALA A 43 -3.99 -13.13 2.32
C ALA A 43 -4.73 -13.45 3.65
N ALA A 44 -4.04 -14.10 4.60
CA ALA A 44 -4.60 -14.37 5.92
C ALA A 44 -4.88 -13.08 6.74
N VAL A 45 -4.06 -12.05 6.58
CA VAL A 45 -4.27 -10.74 7.21
C VAL A 45 -5.43 -9.98 6.56
N LEU A 46 -5.55 -9.98 5.23
CA LEU A 46 -6.64 -9.27 4.52
C LEU A 46 -8.03 -9.75 4.96
N ALA A 47 -8.18 -11.05 5.26
CA ALA A 47 -9.43 -11.59 5.80
C ALA A 47 -9.84 -10.98 7.16
N ARG A 48 -8.87 -10.45 7.93
CA ARG A 48 -9.08 -9.80 9.23
C ARG A 48 -9.19 -8.28 9.13
N PHE A 49 -8.70 -7.70 8.04
CA PHE A 49 -8.64 -6.26 7.80
C PHE A 49 -9.16 -5.92 6.39
N PRO A 50 -10.47 -6.07 6.14
CA PRO A 50 -11.05 -5.96 4.80
C PRO A 50 -10.83 -4.60 4.14
N HIS A 51 -10.60 -3.53 4.93
CA HIS A 51 -10.25 -2.19 4.42
C HIS A 51 -8.99 -2.18 3.56
N LEU A 52 -8.05 -3.10 3.80
CA LEU A 52 -6.80 -3.22 3.02
C LEU A 52 -7.02 -3.86 1.64
N ALA A 53 -8.14 -4.55 1.44
CA ALA A 53 -8.51 -5.16 0.16
C ALA A 53 -9.66 -4.42 -0.55
N GLY A 54 -10.21 -3.37 0.06
CA GLY A 54 -11.30 -2.59 -0.50
C GLY A 54 -10.84 -1.53 -1.51
N ARG A 55 -11.75 -0.63 -1.85
CA ARG A 55 -11.50 0.52 -2.71
C ARG A 55 -12.07 1.81 -2.11
N PHE A 56 -11.33 2.91 -2.28
CA PHE A 56 -11.71 4.23 -1.78
C PHE A 56 -12.30 5.10 -2.89
N PHE A 57 -13.49 4.71 -3.38
CA PHE A 57 -14.21 5.46 -4.43
C PHE A 57 -15.70 5.65 -4.15
N GLY A 58 -16.19 5.17 -3.01
CA GLY A 58 -17.60 5.27 -2.66
C GLY A 58 -17.97 6.66 -2.15
N VAL A 59 -19.08 7.21 -2.63
CA VAL A 59 -19.75 8.40 -2.07
C VAL A 59 -21.17 8.03 -1.66
N ASP A 60 -21.57 8.39 -0.45
CA ASP A 60 -22.92 8.10 0.06
C ASP A 60 -23.95 9.16 -0.41
N GLU A 61 -25.21 8.97 -0.05
CA GLU A 61 -26.32 9.88 -0.41
C GLU A 61 -26.16 11.31 0.14
N HIS A 62 -25.24 11.53 1.08
CA HIS A 62 -24.92 12.82 1.66
C HIS A 62 -23.61 13.41 1.11
N GLY A 63 -23.01 12.80 0.07
CA GLY A 63 -21.75 13.28 -0.51
C GLY A 63 -20.51 12.91 0.31
N ARG A 64 -20.62 12.00 1.29
CA ARG A 64 -19.48 11.61 2.14
C ARG A 64 -18.76 10.42 1.55
N ARG A 65 -17.42 10.48 1.54
CA ARG A 65 -16.56 9.38 1.09
C ARG A 65 -16.60 8.19 2.07
N TYR A 66 -16.55 6.98 1.54
CA TYR A 66 -16.46 5.74 2.32
C TYR A 66 -15.56 4.70 1.63
N PHE A 67 -15.06 3.73 2.40
CA PHE A 67 -14.42 2.55 1.84
C PHE A 67 -15.48 1.54 1.38
N ASP A 68 -15.43 1.17 0.10
CA ASP A 68 -16.16 0.00 -0.39
C ASP A 68 -15.32 -1.25 -0.13
N LEU A 69 -15.75 -2.03 0.86
CA LEU A 69 -15.14 -3.30 1.24
C LEU A 69 -15.65 -4.38 0.28
N ASN A 70 -15.07 -4.39 -0.91
CA ASN A 70 -15.47 -5.20 -2.07
C ASN A 70 -14.48 -6.32 -2.42
N ASP A 71 -13.51 -6.58 -1.53
CA ASP A 71 -12.50 -7.63 -1.69
C ASP A 71 -11.75 -7.59 -3.04
N ALA A 72 -11.61 -6.40 -3.63
CA ALA A 72 -10.87 -6.20 -4.87
C ALA A 72 -9.35 -6.47 -4.75
N GLY A 73 -8.88 -6.77 -3.54
CA GLY A 73 -7.54 -7.26 -3.25
C GLY A 73 -6.49 -6.17 -3.05
N ALA A 74 -5.34 -6.58 -2.51
CA ALA A 74 -4.14 -5.74 -2.38
C ALA A 74 -3.15 -6.08 -3.52
N LEU A 75 -2.53 -5.05 -4.10
CA LEU A 75 -1.52 -5.24 -5.13
C LEU A 75 -0.20 -5.74 -4.52
N VAL A 76 0.36 -6.81 -5.06
CA VAL A 76 1.68 -7.33 -4.72
C VAL A 76 2.53 -7.36 -5.97
N LEU A 77 3.74 -6.78 -5.89
CA LEU A 77 4.72 -6.80 -6.96
C LEU A 77 5.97 -7.54 -6.46
N GLU A 78 6.45 -8.49 -7.25
CA GLU A 78 7.68 -9.23 -6.99
C GLU A 78 8.76 -8.73 -7.98
N ALA A 79 9.96 -8.46 -7.48
CA ALA A 79 11.06 -7.94 -8.28
C ALA A 79 12.40 -8.53 -7.82
N THR A 80 13.38 -8.52 -8.73
CA THR A 80 14.77 -8.88 -8.45
C THR A 80 15.68 -7.71 -8.79
N ALA A 81 16.73 -7.49 -8.01
CA ALA A 81 17.72 -6.44 -8.26
C ALA A 81 19.11 -7.07 -8.49
N SER A 82 19.84 -6.53 -9.47
CA SER A 82 21.24 -6.91 -9.75
C SER A 82 22.24 -6.12 -8.89
N ALA A 83 21.94 -5.96 -7.59
CA ALA A 83 22.78 -5.25 -6.62
C ALA A 83 22.71 -5.94 -5.26
N SER A 84 23.74 -5.77 -4.42
CA SER A 84 23.70 -6.26 -3.04
C SER A 84 22.82 -5.36 -2.17
N LEU A 85 22.25 -5.90 -1.08
CA LEU A 85 21.47 -5.08 -0.14
C LEU A 85 22.33 -3.98 0.50
N ALA A 86 23.60 -4.26 0.81
CA ALA A 86 24.53 -3.27 1.36
C ALA A 86 24.79 -2.09 0.40
N ASP A 87 24.98 -2.38 -0.89
CA ASP A 87 25.14 -1.37 -1.94
C ASP A 87 23.87 -0.53 -2.10
N ALA A 88 22.68 -1.17 -2.15
CA ALA A 88 21.41 -0.47 -2.22
C ALA A 88 21.17 0.47 -1.02
N LEU A 89 21.52 0.02 0.20
CA LEU A 89 21.39 0.82 1.43
C LEU A 89 22.44 1.93 1.57
N SER A 90 23.50 1.92 0.77
CA SER A 90 24.51 2.99 0.75
C SER A 90 24.03 4.26 0.00
N HIS A 91 22.93 4.16 -0.73
CA HIS A 91 22.30 5.28 -1.45
C HIS A 91 21.23 5.98 -0.58
N ASP A 92 20.74 7.14 -1.03
CA ASP A 92 19.68 7.89 -0.36
C ASP A 92 18.30 7.22 -0.56
N VAL A 93 18.07 6.11 0.15
CA VAL A 93 16.84 5.33 0.06
C VAL A 93 15.58 6.19 0.29
N PRO A 94 15.53 7.07 1.32
CA PRO A 94 14.37 7.94 1.52
C PRO A 94 14.04 8.84 0.32
N ALA A 95 15.05 9.35 -0.40
CA ALA A 95 14.81 10.19 -1.58
C ALA A 95 14.10 9.43 -2.72
N HIS A 96 14.29 8.12 -2.82
CA HIS A 96 13.78 7.29 -3.92
C HIS A 96 12.56 6.44 -3.55
N VAL A 97 12.13 6.41 -2.29
CA VAL A 97 11.02 5.53 -1.86
C VAL A 97 9.71 5.78 -2.62
N ASN A 98 9.49 7.02 -3.05
CA ASN A 98 8.31 7.38 -3.82
C ASN A 98 8.27 6.76 -5.22
N GLU A 99 9.43 6.36 -5.76
CA GLU A 99 9.55 5.72 -7.07
C GLU A 99 9.09 4.25 -7.04
N LEU A 100 9.01 3.63 -5.85
CA LEU A 100 8.57 2.25 -5.68
C LEU A 100 7.05 2.08 -5.77
N TYR A 101 6.30 3.17 -5.73
CA TYR A 101 4.84 3.09 -5.86
C TYR A 101 4.41 2.84 -7.29
N PRO A 102 3.35 2.02 -7.49
CA PRO A 102 2.58 2.11 -8.71
C PRO A 102 2.20 3.58 -8.91
N LYS A 103 2.63 4.16 -10.02
CA LYS A 103 2.18 5.49 -10.41
C LYS A 103 0.69 5.34 -10.70
N ALA A 104 -0.15 5.66 -9.71
CA ALA A 104 -1.58 5.67 -9.92
C ALA A 104 -1.84 6.58 -11.12
N ASP A 105 -2.68 6.13 -12.06
CA ASP A 105 -3.22 7.02 -13.06
C ASP A 105 -3.91 8.15 -12.29
N LYS A 106 -3.27 9.33 -12.28
CA LYS A 106 -3.89 10.51 -11.71
C LYS A 106 -5.07 10.82 -12.61
N VAL A 107 -6.25 10.33 -12.24
CA VAL A 107 -7.49 10.84 -12.80
C VAL A 107 -7.53 12.30 -12.35
N VAL A 108 -7.15 13.20 -13.25
CA VAL A 108 -7.38 14.63 -13.07
C VAL A 108 -8.89 14.78 -13.03
N TYR A 109 -9.45 14.96 -11.84
CA TYR A 109 -10.79 15.52 -11.71
C TYR A 109 -10.70 16.92 -12.32
N GLN A 110 -11.06 17.02 -13.60
CA GLN A 110 -11.41 18.31 -14.15
C GLN A 110 -12.66 18.73 -13.39
N ASN A 111 -12.53 19.72 -12.51
CA ASN A 111 -13.66 20.50 -12.02
C ASN A 111 -14.24 21.25 -13.23
N GLY A 112 -15.00 20.52 -14.03
CA GLY A 112 -15.78 21.03 -15.15
C GLY A 112 -17.07 21.60 -14.60
N ASN A 113 -17.13 22.92 -14.58
CA ASN A 113 -18.33 23.75 -14.52
C ASN A 113 -19.60 23.05 -15.04
N LYS A 114 -20.56 22.81 -14.16
CA LYS A 114 -21.97 23.21 -14.30
C LYS A 114 -22.68 23.14 -12.96
#